data_AF-A0A1C3NHG5-F1
#
_entry.id   AF-A0A1C3NHG5-F1
#
_cell.length_a   1.000
_cell.length_b   1.000
_cell.length_c   1.000
_cell.angle_alpha   90.00
_cell.angle_beta   90.00
_cell.angle_gamma   90.00
#
_symmetry.space_group_name_H-M   'P 1'
#
loop_
_entity.id
_entity.type
_entity.pdbx_description
1 polymer ?
#
loop_
_entity_poly.entity_id
_entity_poly.type
_entity_poly.pdbx_seq_one_letter_code
_entity_poly.pdbx_strand_id
1 'polypeptide(L)'
;MVGTNVIGPAPADKAQIVFFRPSKFAGGAVGFKVREGETELGKLRSGKYFVSLVAPGAHQYTVHSEKKDVLNIEVDAGETYYVQGGITMGILSGRPNLSPSDQATFDGMASKLERAE
;
A
#
# COMPACT_ATOMS: atom_id res chain seq x y z
N MET A 1 2.00 -25.43 -3.15
CA MET A 1 1.62 -24.18 -2.48
C MET A 1 1.45 -23.14 -3.57
N VAL A 2 0.23 -22.65 -3.81
CA VAL A 2 -0.03 -21.62 -4.82
C VAL A 2 -0.54 -20.42 -4.05
N GLY A 3 0.38 -19.53 -3.67
CA GLY A 3 0.04 -18.19 -3.23
C GLY A 3 -0.70 -17.50 -4.37
N THR A 4 -1.75 -16.78 -4.03
CA THR A 4 -2.71 -16.17 -4.94
C THR A 4 -2.02 -15.44 -6.12
N ASN A 5 -2.28 -15.91 -7.34
CA ASN A 5 -1.63 -15.54 -8.61
C ASN A 5 -1.96 -14.10 -9.09
N VAL A 6 -2.18 -13.15 -8.18
CA VAL A 6 -2.72 -11.81 -8.49
C VAL A 6 -1.63 -10.76 -8.76
N ILE A 7 -0.40 -11.04 -8.32
CA ILE A 7 0.79 -10.21 -8.51
C ILE A 7 1.98 -11.12 -8.78
N GLY A 8 2.79 -10.79 -9.80
CA GLY A 8 3.99 -11.53 -10.15
C GLY A 8 5.12 -11.32 -9.13
N PRO A 9 6.21 -12.11 -9.22
CA PRO A 9 7.39 -11.90 -8.38
C PRO A 9 8.08 -10.58 -8.71
N ALA A 10 8.84 -10.05 -7.74
CA ALA A 10 9.66 -8.87 -7.97
C ALA A 10 10.74 -9.12 -9.05
N PRO A 11 11.02 -8.15 -9.93
CA PRO A 11 12.16 -8.21 -10.83
C PRO A 11 13.49 -8.30 -10.07
N ALA A 12 14.48 -9.02 -10.60
CA ALA A 12 15.76 -9.24 -9.91
C ALA A 12 16.57 -7.96 -9.65
N ASP A 13 16.32 -6.89 -10.39
CA ASP A 13 17.02 -5.59 -10.30
C ASP A 13 16.23 -4.52 -9.53
N LYS A 14 15.03 -4.84 -9.02
CA LYS A 14 14.14 -3.89 -8.36
C LYS A 14 13.48 -4.50 -7.14
N ALA A 15 13.05 -3.64 -6.22
CA ALA A 15 12.10 -4.05 -5.19
C ALA A 15 10.66 -3.87 -5.71
N GLN A 16 9.78 -4.79 -5.32
CA GLN A 16 8.35 -4.67 -5.56
C GLN A 16 7.63 -4.30 -4.27
N ILE A 17 6.85 -3.22 -4.28
CA ILE A 17 6.03 -2.83 -3.12
C ILE A 17 4.56 -2.88 -3.49
N VAL A 18 3.81 -3.68 -2.73
CA VAL A 18 2.37 -3.86 -2.86
C VAL A 18 1.68 -2.99 -1.82
N PHE A 19 1.08 -1.90 -2.28
CA PHE A 19 0.25 -1.04 -1.44
C PHE A 19 -1.19 -1.52 -1.52
N PHE A 20 -1.84 -1.82 -0.40
CA PHE A 20 -3.21 -2.32 -0.39
C PHE A 20 -4.03 -1.73 0.75
N ARG A 21 -5.34 -1.63 0.55
CA ARG A 21 -6.28 -1.21 1.59
C ARG A 21 -7.43 -2.20 1.71
N PRO A 22 -7.62 -2.83 2.88
CA PRO A 22 -8.75 -3.72 3.13
C PRO A 22 -10.09 -3.05 2.81
N SER A 23 -11.01 -3.80 2.21
CA SER A 23 -12.37 -3.33 2.02
C SER A 23 -13.06 -3.17 3.37
N LYS A 24 -13.46 -1.94 3.69
CA LYS A 24 -14.21 -1.60 4.91
C LYS A 24 -15.46 -0.81 4.54
N PHE A 25 -16.58 -1.15 5.22
CA PHE A 25 -17.87 -0.48 5.05
C PHE A 25 -17.82 0.96 5.57
N ALA A 26 -17.20 1.17 6.74
CA ALA A 26 -16.96 2.50 7.30
C ALA A 26 -15.78 3.19 6.59
N GLY A 27 -15.98 4.42 6.11
CA GLY A 27 -14.94 5.21 5.42
C GLY A 27 -14.65 4.75 3.99
N GLY A 28 -15.53 3.95 3.38
CA GLY A 28 -15.35 3.37 2.04
C GLY A 28 -15.23 4.39 0.90
N ALA A 29 -15.91 5.53 1.03
CA ALA A 29 -15.88 6.61 0.04
C ALA A 29 -14.56 7.42 0.05
N VAL A 30 -13.81 7.37 1.15
CA VAL A 30 -12.54 8.11 1.30
C VAL A 30 -11.45 7.36 0.56
N GLY A 31 -10.60 8.07 -0.16
CA GLY A 31 -9.37 7.52 -0.73
C GLY A 31 -8.23 8.51 -0.60
N PHE A 32 -7.00 8.02 -0.51
CA PHE A 32 -5.82 8.85 -0.33
C PHE A 32 -4.73 8.46 -1.32
N LYS A 33 -3.84 9.41 -1.60
CA LYS A 33 -2.74 9.26 -2.52
C LYS A 33 -1.48 8.90 -1.74
N VAL A 34 -0.80 7.85 -2.18
CA VAL A 34 0.52 7.45 -1.70
C VAL A 34 1.55 8.19 -2.55
N ARG A 35 2.50 8.84 -1.90
CA ARG A 35 3.56 9.61 -2.56
C ARG A 35 4.93 9.23 -2.07
N GLU A 36 5.92 9.41 -2.93
CA GLU A 36 7.32 9.44 -2.58
C GLU A 36 7.89 10.80 -2.98
N GLY A 37 8.29 11.59 -1.98
CA GLY A 37 8.54 13.02 -2.18
C GLY A 37 7.31 13.73 -2.76
N GLU A 38 7.47 14.37 -3.91
CA GLU A 38 6.40 15.05 -4.64
C GLU A 38 5.66 14.15 -5.64
N THR A 39 6.20 12.96 -5.91
CA THR A 39 5.68 12.03 -6.92
C THR A 39 4.52 11.23 -6.36
N GLU A 40 3.39 11.24 -7.07
CA GLU A 40 2.24 10.38 -6.77
C GLU A 40 2.44 9.00 -7.39
N LEU A 41 2.45 7.97 -6.55
CA LEU A 41 2.63 6.58 -6.98
C LEU A 41 1.30 5.90 -7.30
N GLY A 42 0.24 6.26 -6.55
CA GLY A 42 -1.07 5.68 -6.73
C GLY A 42 -2.09 6.13 -5.68
N LYS A 43 -3.36 5.80 -5.92
CA LYS A 43 -4.47 6.14 -5.04
C LYS A 43 -5.08 4.89 -4.39
N LEU A 44 -5.05 4.82 -3.06
CA LEU A 44 -5.70 3.77 -2.29
C LEU A 44 -7.14 4.17 -1.92
N ARG A 45 -8.11 3.46 -2.50
CA ARG A 45 -9.51 3.44 -2.06
C ARG A 45 -9.79 2.15 -1.28
N SER A 46 -10.96 2.07 -0.65
CA SER A 46 -11.42 0.84 0.00
C SER A 46 -11.42 -0.32 -0.99
N GLY A 47 -10.83 -1.46 -0.62
CA GLY A 47 -10.79 -2.65 -1.47
C GLY A 47 -9.87 -2.52 -2.69
N LYS A 48 -8.89 -1.62 -2.67
CA LYS A 48 -7.96 -1.42 -3.79
C LYS A 48 -6.52 -1.73 -3.39
N TYR A 49 -5.74 -2.14 -4.38
CA TYR A 49 -4.28 -2.28 -4.26
C TYR A 49 -3.56 -1.78 -5.52
N PHE A 50 -2.29 -1.42 -5.41
CA PHE A 50 -1.42 -1.18 -6.56
C PHE A 50 0.00 -1.65 -6.26
N VAL A 51 0.80 -1.79 -7.32
CA VAL A 51 2.20 -2.23 -7.24
C VAL A 51 3.12 -1.12 -7.70
N SER A 52 4.14 -0.83 -6.91
CA SER A 52 5.24 0.06 -7.27
C SER A 52 6.52 -0.77 -7.44
N LEU A 53 7.25 -0.53 -8.53
CA LEU A 53 8.59 -1.07 -8.72
C LEU A 53 9.60 0.03 -8.46
N VAL A 54 10.45 -0.16 -7.48
CA VAL A 54 11.40 0.87 -7.01
C VAL A 54 12.84 0.33 -7.02
N ALA A 55 13.81 1.24 -6.97
CA ALA A 55 15.19 0.85 -6.79
C ALA A 55 15.39 0.20 -5.41
N PRO A 56 16.39 -0.65 -5.22
CA PRO A 56 16.79 -1.09 -3.87
C PRO A 56 17.31 0.10 -3.05
N GLY A 57 17.04 0.09 -1.74
CA GLY A 57 17.52 1.10 -0.78
C GLY A 57 16.42 1.67 0.12
N ALA A 58 16.68 2.85 0.68
CA ALA A 58 15.78 3.57 1.56
C ALA A 58 14.69 4.33 0.80
N HIS A 59 13.44 4.08 1.15
CA HIS A 59 12.27 4.75 0.61
C HIS A 59 11.42 5.40 1.71
N GLN A 60 10.80 6.52 1.36
CA GLN A 60 9.86 7.23 2.22
C GLN A 60 8.54 7.46 1.52
N TYR A 61 7.48 6.90 2.08
CA TYR A 61 6.12 7.06 1.59
C TYR A 61 5.29 7.96 2.48
N THR A 62 4.53 8.85 1.86
CA THR A 62 3.65 9.78 2.57
C THR A 62 2.21 9.66 2.10
N VAL A 63 1.29 9.83 3.05
CA VAL A 63 -0.14 10.00 2.77
C VAL A 63 -0.61 11.27 3.46
N HIS A 64 -1.39 12.07 2.73
CA HIS A 64 -1.81 13.38 3.19
C HIS A 64 -3.21 13.36 3.79
N SER A 65 -3.32 13.89 5.01
CA SER A 65 -4.55 14.47 5.57
C SER A 65 -4.21 15.75 6.35
N GLU A 66 -5.08 16.20 7.25
CA GLU A 66 -4.81 17.26 8.22
C GLU A 66 -3.47 17.07 8.98
N LYS A 67 -2.96 15.82 9.06
CA LYS A 67 -1.57 15.50 9.40
C LYS A 67 -0.96 14.58 8.33
N LYS A 68 0.33 14.78 8.03
CA LYS A 68 1.12 13.88 7.18
C LYS A 68 1.46 12.62 7.98
N ASP A 69 1.17 11.46 7.43
CA ASP A 69 1.68 10.18 7.92
C ASP A 69 2.83 9.75 6.99
N VAL A 70 3.91 9.24 7.59
CA VAL A 70 5.18 8.95 6.91
C VAL A 70 5.60 7.53 7.26
N LEU A 71 5.84 6.71 6.25
CA LEU A 71 6.41 5.38 6.37
C LEU A 71 7.81 5.38 5.74
N ASN A 72 8.82 5.00 6.53
CA ASN A 72 10.17 4.72 6.02
C ASN A 72 10.35 3.21 5.92
N ILE A 73 10.93 2.74 4.81
CA ILE A 73 11.21 1.32 4.57
C ILE A 73 12.51 1.17 3.79
N GLU A 74 13.30 0.17 4.14
CA GLU A 74 14.46 -0.27 3.36
C GLU A 74 14.05 -1.50 2.54
N VAL A 75 14.38 -1.52 1.25
CA VAL A 75 13.98 -2.60 0.35
C VAL A 75 15.14 -3.15 -0.48
N ASP A 76 15.16 -4.45 -0.70
CA ASP A 76 16.19 -5.16 -1.46
C ASP A 76 15.72 -5.56 -2.87
N ALA A 77 16.68 -5.74 -3.78
CA ALA A 77 16.40 -6.19 -5.14
C ALA A 77 15.85 -7.62 -5.15
N GLY A 78 14.85 -7.90 -5.99
CA GLY A 78 14.25 -9.23 -6.09
C GLY A 78 13.25 -9.57 -4.98
N GLU A 79 13.01 -8.65 -4.03
CA GLU A 79 12.11 -8.87 -2.91
C GLU A 79 10.77 -8.15 -3.06
N THR A 80 9.72 -8.73 -2.47
CA THR A 80 8.37 -8.13 -2.44
C THR A 80 8.00 -7.71 -1.03
N TYR A 81 7.63 -6.44 -0.88
CA TYR A 81 7.19 -5.82 0.36
C TYR A 81 5.71 -5.47 0.31
N TYR A 82 5.07 -5.46 1.47
CA TYR A 82 3.63 -5.23 1.59
C TYR A 82 3.38 -4.07 2.54
N VAL A 83 2.57 -3.11 2.09
CA VAL A 83 2.21 -1.92 2.86
C VAL A 83 0.69 -1.81 2.92
N GLN A 84 0.15 -1.89 4.13
CA GLN A 84 -1.27 -1.74 4.36
C GLN A 84 -1.62 -0.27 4.61
N GLY A 85 -2.50 0.25 3.77
CA GLY A 85 -3.14 1.55 3.95
C GLY A 85 -4.43 1.46 4.75
N GLY A 86 -4.63 2.40 5.67
CA GLY A 86 -5.81 2.48 6.52
C GLY A 86 -6.39 3.89 6.60
N ILE A 87 -7.60 3.98 7.15
CA ILE A 87 -8.14 5.24 7.69
C ILE A 87 -8.39 4.99 9.18
N THR A 88 -7.66 5.69 10.04
CA THR A 88 -7.95 5.74 11.47
C THR A 88 -9.01 6.81 11.70
N MET A 89 -10.16 6.42 12.23
CA MET A 89 -11.22 7.37 12.56
C MET A 89 -10.85 8.15 13.82
N GLY A 90 -10.83 9.47 13.74
CA GLY A 90 -10.73 10.36 14.90
C GLY A 90 -12.08 10.98 15.26
N ILE A 91 -12.10 11.81 16.31
CA ILE A 91 -13.31 12.48 16.83
C ILE A 91 -13.95 13.43 15.79
N LEU A 92 -13.14 14.01 14.88
CA LEU A 92 -13.59 15.02 13.92
C LEU A 92 -13.46 14.56 12.45
N SER A 93 -12.46 13.72 12.12
CA SER A 93 -12.13 13.36 10.75
C SER A 93 -11.40 12.02 10.67
N GLY A 94 -11.49 11.36 9.51
CA GLY A 94 -10.72 10.15 9.20
C GLY A 94 -9.30 10.50 8.76
N ARG A 95 -8.30 9.83 9.32
CA ARG A 95 -6.88 10.07 9.04
C ARG A 95 -6.25 8.88 8.30
N PRO A 96 -5.80 9.05 7.05
CA PRO A 96 -5.05 8.04 6.33
C PRO A 96 -3.71 7.76 7.01
N ASN A 97 -3.30 6.51 6.94
CA ASN A 97 -2.02 6.03 7.43
C ASN A 97 -1.51 4.87 6.58
N LEU A 98 -0.20 4.64 6.64
CA LEU A 98 0.49 3.48 6.08
C LEU A 98 1.15 2.68 7.21
N SER A 99 1.17 1.36 7.06
CA SER A 99 1.83 0.46 8.00
C SER A 99 2.48 -0.70 7.23
N PRO A 100 3.68 -1.17 7.66
CA PRO A 100 4.23 -2.42 7.15
C PRO A 100 3.25 -3.58 7.33
N SER A 101 3.27 -4.53 6.41
CA SER A 101 2.46 -5.74 6.46
C SER A 101 3.22 -6.90 5.81
N ASP A 102 2.53 -8.01 5.54
CA ASP A 102 3.11 -9.24 5.01
C ASP A 102 2.25 -9.87 3.91
N GLN A 103 2.85 -10.85 3.22
CA GLN A 103 2.21 -11.58 2.14
C GLN A 103 0.96 -12.32 2.61
N ALA A 104 1.00 -12.95 3.79
CA ALA A 104 -0.13 -13.73 4.30
C ALA A 104 -1.37 -12.86 4.53
N THR A 105 -1.17 -11.64 5.02
CA THR A 105 -2.22 -10.63 5.22
C THR A 105 -2.81 -10.19 3.89
N PHE A 106 -1.96 -9.89 2.90
CA PHE A 106 -2.42 -9.53 1.56
C PHE A 106 -3.21 -10.68 0.91
N ASP A 107 -2.66 -11.90 0.91
CA ASP A 107 -3.27 -13.09 0.31
C ASP A 107 -4.62 -13.41 0.95
N GLY A 108 -4.73 -13.29 2.29
CA GLY A 108 -5.99 -13.48 3.02
C GLY A 108 -7.10 -12.50 2.63
N MET A 109 -6.77 -11.41 1.94
CA MET A 109 -7.72 -10.39 1.47
C MET A 109 -7.77 -10.25 -0.04
N ALA A 110 -6.86 -10.88 -0.79
CA ALA A 110 -6.66 -10.66 -2.22
C ALA A 110 -7.92 -10.87 -3.06
N SER A 111 -8.78 -11.83 -2.70
CA SER A 111 -10.05 -12.09 -3.40
C SER A 111 -11.09 -10.95 -3.26
N LYS A 112 -10.85 -9.99 -2.37
CA LYS A 112 -11.69 -8.81 -2.10
C LYS A 112 -11.01 -7.51 -2.51
N LEU A 113 -9.84 -7.60 -3.13
CA LEU A 113 -9.07 -6.46 -3.58
C LEU A 113 -9.10 -6.39 -5.11
N GLU A 114 -9.30 -5.19 -5.63
CA GLU A 114 -9.19 -4.90 -7.06
C GLU A 114 -7.96 -4.03 -7.30
N ARG A 115 -7.27 -4.26 -8.42
CA ARG A 115 -6.13 -3.40 -8.80
C ARG A 115 -6.66 -1.98 -9.05
N ALA A 116 -5.95 -0.98 -8.51
CA ALA A 116 -6.22 0.41 -8.81
C ALA A 116 -5.82 0.70 -10.26
N GLU A 117 -6.69 1.40 -10.98
CA GLU A 117 -6.45 1.92 -12.33
C GLU A 117 -5.61 3.19 -12.30
#